data_AF-A0A8S2AEM4-F1
#
_entry.id   AF-A0A8S2AEM4-F1
#
_cell.length_a   1.000
_cell.length_b   1.000
_cell.length_c   1.000
_cell.angle_alpha   90.00
_cell.angle_beta   90.00
_cell.angle_gamma   90.00
#
_symmetry.space_group_name_H-M   'P 1'
#
loop_
_entity.id
_entity.type
_entity.pdbx_description
1 polymer ?
#
loop_
_entity_poly.entity_id
_entity_poly.type
_entity_poly.pdbx_seq_one_letter_code
_entity_poly.pdbx_strand_id
1 'polypeptide(L)'
;MYEDSKSTDKQSLWTTVLEEFPGGADNFLIVSRFCYGARVDITSKNLVSIHCAAEYLEMTNEYGEDNLISQVETFLHKHVLRNWKDCILALQSCNPVLKSAEKLQMIPKLMNAVSTMVCTDPSLFGWPMMMYGTLQSPGGSILWNGINTGARMRSSGSDWWYEDISYLSVDLFKKLIKTMETKGIRAESLAGAMMYYARKYLPGLGRWQSGTSDSSKSRRRVVSFSLAKASSPSSMSPVDQIALLETILSLLPEKRGRSFCKFLLGLLRVAFILGVDGNCVKKLEKRIGMQLELATLENLLILNYSDSETLYNVDCVERIVRHFVSSLSSLQLPEFSPPSLDPVTSPSSAPLRKVAKLVDSYMAEVASDVNLKPDKMRSLAAALPESSRPLYDGLYRSFDIYFKEHPWLSDKDKEQLCNIMDYQRLSIDACAHASHNDRLPLRVVLQVLFFEQMHLRTALAGGLNVANTETAHALTIPGRRMGQEIVQRDGWVTVVRQNQVLKVDMQKMRSRVGELEEEFQSIKQEMKKRVNKSSSSMSSPRLVKLGCKFLLPRASDAKNDTVQNSVSSTPRSATADHTLPRSSRHSKHRKSFSFFG
;
A
#
# COMPACT_ATOMS: atom_id res chain seq x y z
N MET A 1 -56.33 -85.24 -33.23
CA MET A 1 -55.91 -84.40 -34.36
C MET A 1 -55.02 -83.32 -33.79
N TYR A 2 -53.79 -83.25 -34.31
CA TYR A 2 -52.84 -82.15 -34.11
C TYR A 2 -53.32 -80.89 -34.85
N GLU A 3 -52.80 -79.73 -34.44
CA GLU A 3 -52.85 -78.36 -34.98
C GLU A 3 -53.45 -77.36 -33.96
N ASP A 4 -52.86 -76.23 -33.60
CA ASP A 4 -51.54 -75.69 -33.95
C ASP A 4 -51.18 -74.55 -32.98
N SER A 5 -49.89 -74.36 -32.76
CA SER A 5 -49.29 -73.34 -31.90
C SER A 5 -49.46 -71.90 -32.39
N LYS A 6 -49.73 -70.96 -31.46
CA LYS A 6 -49.11 -69.61 -31.36
C LYS A 6 -49.69 -68.81 -30.18
N SER A 7 -49.11 -68.99 -29.00
CA SER A 7 -49.23 -68.00 -27.91
C SER A 7 -48.21 -66.88 -28.17
N THR A 8 -48.63 -65.83 -28.87
CA THR A 8 -47.88 -64.58 -28.90
C THR A 8 -48.14 -63.80 -27.61
N ASP A 9 -47.50 -64.22 -26.52
CA ASP A 9 -47.34 -63.39 -25.33
C ASP A 9 -46.29 -62.33 -25.67
N LYS A 10 -46.75 -61.20 -26.21
CA LYS A 10 -45.94 -59.98 -26.25
C LYS A 10 -45.76 -59.54 -24.81
N GLN A 11 -44.65 -59.94 -24.17
CA GLN A 11 -44.18 -59.35 -22.92
C GLN A 11 -44.25 -57.83 -23.04
N SER A 12 -45.21 -57.21 -22.37
CA SER A 12 -45.30 -55.76 -22.29
C SER A 12 -44.06 -55.27 -21.55
N LEU A 13 -43.09 -54.69 -22.26
CA LEU A 13 -41.96 -54.03 -21.64
C LEU A 13 -42.47 -52.81 -20.86
N TRP A 14 -42.49 -52.92 -19.52
CA TRP A 14 -42.76 -51.79 -18.64
C TRP A 14 -41.58 -50.82 -18.75
N THR A 15 -41.81 -49.66 -19.36
CA THR A 15 -40.77 -48.63 -19.54
C THR A 15 -40.98 -47.56 -18.49
N THR A 16 -40.06 -47.47 -17.54
CA THR A 16 -40.03 -46.39 -16.53
C THR A 16 -39.02 -45.34 -16.95
N VAL A 17 -39.45 -44.08 -17.07
CA VAL A 17 -38.58 -42.94 -17.37
C VAL A 17 -38.19 -42.25 -16.07
N LEU A 18 -36.89 -42.16 -15.80
CA LEU A 18 -36.37 -41.38 -14.69
C LEU A 18 -36.03 -39.98 -15.20
N GLU A 19 -36.94 -39.02 -14.99
CA GLU A 19 -36.73 -37.64 -15.41
C GLU A 19 -35.71 -36.94 -14.49
N GLU A 20 -34.82 -36.13 -15.10
CA GLU A 20 -33.82 -35.30 -14.39
C GLU A 20 -32.97 -36.01 -13.32
N PHE A 21 -32.54 -37.26 -13.58
CA PHE A 21 -31.76 -38.03 -12.62
C PHE A 21 -30.50 -37.28 -12.14
N PRO A 22 -30.28 -37.11 -10.81
CA PRO A 22 -29.16 -36.34 -10.29
C PRO A 22 -27.80 -36.86 -10.74
N GLY A 23 -27.03 -36.02 -11.42
CA GLY A 23 -25.71 -36.37 -11.95
C GLY A 23 -25.73 -37.16 -13.26
N GLY A 24 -26.91 -37.38 -13.85
CA GLY A 24 -27.08 -38.00 -15.16
C GLY A 24 -26.80 -39.50 -15.21
N ALA A 25 -26.60 -40.01 -16.43
CA ALA A 25 -26.48 -41.44 -16.71
C ALA A 25 -25.29 -42.11 -16.01
N ASP A 26 -24.16 -41.41 -15.88
CA ASP A 26 -22.97 -41.93 -15.21
C ASP A 26 -23.24 -42.25 -13.73
N ASN A 27 -23.97 -41.35 -13.07
CA ASN A 27 -24.36 -41.53 -11.68
C ASN A 27 -25.41 -42.64 -11.52
N PHE A 28 -26.35 -42.74 -12.47
CA PHE A 28 -27.29 -43.87 -12.50
C PHE A 28 -26.57 -45.21 -12.67
N LEU A 29 -25.52 -45.27 -13.49
CA LEU A 29 -24.71 -46.48 -13.64
C LEU A 29 -24.03 -46.89 -12.33
N ILE A 30 -23.51 -45.92 -11.57
CA ILE A 30 -22.88 -46.19 -10.26
C ILE A 30 -23.91 -46.75 -9.27
N VAL A 31 -25.08 -46.10 -9.19
CA VAL A 31 -26.11 -46.50 -8.23
C VAL A 31 -26.78 -47.82 -8.62
N SER A 32 -27.03 -48.06 -9.90
CA SER A 32 -27.55 -49.35 -10.38
C SER A 32 -26.57 -50.49 -10.10
N ARG A 33 -25.26 -50.30 -10.29
CA ARG A 33 -24.24 -51.29 -9.91
C ARG A 33 -24.33 -51.68 -8.43
N PHE A 34 -24.57 -50.71 -7.54
CA PHE A 34 -24.83 -50.99 -6.13
C PHE A 34 -26.05 -51.89 -5.94
N CYS A 35 -27.18 -51.58 -6.61
CA CYS A 35 -28.40 -52.39 -6.53
C CYS A 35 -28.20 -53.85 -6.98
N TYR A 36 -27.27 -54.09 -7.91
CA TYR A 36 -26.88 -55.44 -8.36
C TYR A 36 -25.77 -56.10 -7.51
N GLY A 37 -25.43 -55.51 -6.35
CA GLY A 37 -24.47 -56.07 -5.39
C GLY A 37 -23.00 -55.80 -5.72
N ALA A 38 -22.70 -54.92 -6.69
CA ALA A 38 -21.32 -54.50 -6.95
C ALA A 38 -20.86 -53.46 -5.92
N ARG A 39 -19.57 -53.48 -5.59
CA ARG A 39 -18.97 -52.47 -4.71
C ARG A 39 -18.89 -51.12 -5.43
N VAL A 40 -19.29 -50.06 -4.74
CA VAL A 40 -19.19 -48.69 -5.22
C VAL A 40 -18.06 -47.97 -4.50
N ASP A 41 -17.12 -47.43 -5.27
CA ASP A 41 -16.03 -46.62 -4.74
C ASP A 41 -16.50 -45.18 -4.47
N ILE A 42 -16.76 -44.89 -3.20
CA ILE A 42 -17.14 -43.56 -2.72
C ILE A 42 -15.85 -42.72 -2.56
N THR A 43 -15.80 -41.57 -3.23
CA THR A 43 -14.68 -40.62 -3.22
C THR A 43 -15.19 -39.20 -3.00
N SER A 44 -14.31 -38.29 -2.58
CA SER A 44 -14.66 -36.87 -2.39
C SER A 44 -15.27 -36.22 -3.65
N LYS A 45 -14.92 -36.70 -4.85
CA LYS A 45 -15.42 -36.14 -6.12
C LYS A 45 -16.84 -36.61 -6.48
N ASN A 46 -17.19 -37.87 -6.22
CA ASN A 46 -18.50 -38.42 -6.59
C ASN A 46 -19.50 -38.43 -5.43
N LEU A 47 -19.05 -38.21 -4.20
CA LEU A 47 -19.85 -38.26 -2.97
C LEU A 47 -21.21 -37.55 -3.07
N VAL A 48 -21.21 -36.26 -3.42
CA VAL A 48 -22.41 -35.43 -3.39
C VAL A 48 -23.40 -35.86 -4.46
N SER A 49 -22.91 -36.19 -5.64
CA SER A 49 -23.75 -36.70 -6.73
C SER A 49 -24.35 -38.05 -6.37
N ILE A 50 -23.56 -38.97 -5.80
CA ILE A 50 -24.05 -40.29 -5.35
C ILE A 50 -25.10 -40.10 -4.25
N HIS A 51 -24.88 -39.21 -3.28
CA HIS A 51 -25.88 -38.90 -2.25
C HIS A 51 -27.20 -38.44 -2.88
N CYS A 52 -27.14 -37.50 -3.84
CA CYS A 52 -28.35 -36.99 -4.49
C CYS A 52 -29.09 -38.08 -5.26
N ALA A 53 -28.36 -38.96 -5.94
CA ALA A 53 -28.92 -40.06 -6.71
C ALA A 53 -29.51 -41.17 -5.82
N ALA A 54 -28.83 -41.51 -4.72
CA ALA A 54 -29.29 -42.48 -3.74
C ALA A 54 -30.55 -41.98 -3.02
N GLU A 55 -30.60 -40.68 -2.71
CA GLU A 55 -31.80 -40.03 -2.15
C GLU A 55 -32.96 -40.05 -3.15
N TYR A 56 -32.70 -39.75 -4.42
CA TYR A 56 -33.72 -39.77 -5.47
C TYR A 56 -34.37 -41.16 -5.64
N LEU A 57 -33.60 -42.23 -5.44
CA LEU A 57 -34.07 -43.61 -5.49
C LEU A 57 -34.50 -44.16 -4.12
N GLU A 58 -34.58 -43.30 -3.09
CA GLU A 58 -34.98 -43.66 -1.73
C GLU A 58 -34.21 -44.87 -1.18
N MET A 59 -32.89 -44.92 -1.41
CA MET A 59 -32.00 -46.00 -1.00
C MET A 59 -31.65 -45.92 0.49
N THR A 60 -32.69 -45.99 1.32
CA THR A 60 -32.65 -45.89 2.77
C THR A 60 -32.42 -47.25 3.42
N ASN A 61 -32.04 -47.24 4.70
CA ASN A 61 -31.87 -48.47 5.46
C ASN A 61 -33.19 -49.25 5.70
N GLU A 62 -34.34 -48.68 5.32
CA GLU A 62 -35.64 -49.37 5.39
C GLU A 62 -35.72 -50.55 4.42
N TYR A 63 -34.98 -50.47 3.31
CA TYR A 63 -34.97 -51.49 2.26
C TYR A 63 -33.76 -52.44 2.32
N GLY A 64 -32.83 -52.23 3.26
CA GLY A 64 -31.66 -53.07 3.47
C GLY A 64 -30.63 -52.45 4.41
N GLU A 65 -29.95 -53.27 5.21
CA GLU A 65 -28.86 -52.79 6.07
C GLU A 65 -27.67 -52.27 5.25
N ASP A 66 -27.00 -51.24 5.77
CA ASP A 66 -25.85 -50.58 5.13
C ASP A 66 -26.14 -50.11 3.69
N ASN A 67 -27.31 -49.51 3.49
CA ASN A 67 -27.71 -48.99 2.18
C ASN A 67 -26.85 -47.78 1.77
N LEU A 68 -26.91 -47.42 0.50
CA LEU A 68 -26.00 -46.46 -0.12
C LEU A 68 -26.01 -45.08 0.56
N ILE A 69 -27.18 -44.59 1.00
CA ILE A 69 -27.27 -43.33 1.76
C ILE A 69 -26.44 -43.42 3.05
N SER A 70 -26.59 -44.50 3.83
CA SER A 70 -25.87 -44.72 5.09
C SER A 70 -24.35 -44.82 4.88
N GLN A 71 -23.92 -45.53 3.83
CA GLN A 71 -22.50 -45.63 3.46
C GLN A 71 -21.90 -44.26 3.10
N VAL A 72 -22.62 -43.47 2.31
CA VAL A 72 -22.22 -42.13 1.88
C VAL A 72 -22.16 -41.15 3.05
N GLU A 73 -23.17 -41.16 3.93
CA GLU A 73 -23.18 -40.32 5.14
C GLU A 73 -22.05 -40.70 6.10
N THR A 74 -21.78 -42.00 6.27
CA THR A 74 -20.67 -42.49 7.09
C THR A 74 -19.33 -42.00 6.54
N PHE A 75 -19.13 -42.09 5.22
CA PHE A 75 -17.91 -41.61 4.57
C PHE A 75 -17.77 -40.08 4.69
N LEU A 76 -18.86 -39.33 4.51
CA LEU A 76 -18.90 -37.87 4.68
C LEU A 76 -18.39 -37.47 6.08
N HIS A 77 -18.95 -38.06 7.14
CA HIS A 77 -18.63 -37.67 8.52
C HIS A 77 -17.26 -38.15 9.00
N LYS A 78 -16.83 -39.35 8.57
CA LYS A 78 -15.56 -39.94 9.01
C LYS A 78 -14.35 -39.40 8.24
N HIS A 79 -14.49 -39.15 6.94
CA HIS A 79 -13.36 -38.80 6.07
C HIS A 79 -13.42 -37.36 5.57
N VAL A 80 -14.53 -36.98 4.92
CA VAL A 80 -14.60 -35.72 4.16
C VAL A 80 -14.66 -34.51 5.08
N LEU A 81 -15.60 -34.46 6.04
CA LEU A 81 -15.80 -33.30 6.93
C LEU A 81 -14.62 -33.03 7.89
N ARG A 82 -13.63 -33.93 7.95
CA ARG A 82 -12.44 -33.82 8.81
C ARG A 82 -11.16 -33.54 8.00
N ASN A 83 -11.23 -33.55 6.67
CA ASN A 83 -10.09 -33.34 5.80
C ASN A 83 -10.35 -32.16 4.85
N TRP A 84 -9.50 -31.13 4.96
CA TRP A 84 -9.57 -29.94 4.14
C TRP A 84 -9.61 -30.25 2.63
N LYS A 85 -8.70 -31.12 2.18
CA LYS A 85 -8.55 -31.45 0.76
C LYS A 85 -9.82 -32.10 0.22
N ASP A 86 -10.36 -33.05 0.97
CA ASP A 86 -11.56 -33.78 0.58
C ASP A 86 -12.80 -32.90 0.61
N CYS A 87 -12.94 -32.02 1.61
CA CYS A 87 -14.02 -31.03 1.65
C CYS A 87 -14.02 -30.10 0.45
N ILE A 88 -12.88 -29.52 0.09
CA ILE A 88 -12.77 -28.59 -1.05
C ILE A 88 -13.06 -29.32 -2.36
N LEU A 89 -12.55 -30.54 -2.55
CA LEU A 89 -12.85 -31.36 -3.73
C LEU A 89 -14.34 -31.70 -3.83
N ALA A 90 -14.98 -32.03 -2.71
CA ALA A 90 -16.41 -32.31 -2.67
C ALA A 90 -17.26 -31.08 -3.01
N LEU A 91 -16.87 -29.89 -2.52
CA LEU A 91 -17.54 -28.64 -2.90
C LEU A 91 -17.38 -28.34 -4.40
N GLN A 92 -16.18 -28.53 -4.96
CA GLN A 92 -15.94 -28.30 -6.39
C GLN A 92 -16.78 -29.22 -7.29
N SER A 93 -17.04 -30.45 -6.86
CA SER A 93 -17.84 -31.42 -7.61
C SER A 93 -19.36 -31.26 -7.44
N CYS A 94 -19.83 -30.31 -6.62
CA CYS A 94 -21.27 -30.05 -6.43
C CYS A 94 -21.95 -29.37 -7.62
N ASN A 95 -21.20 -28.71 -8.52
CA ASN A 95 -21.76 -27.90 -9.60
C ASN A 95 -22.87 -28.60 -10.44
N PRO A 96 -22.73 -29.86 -10.91
CA PRO A 96 -23.77 -30.52 -11.70
C PRO A 96 -25.07 -30.85 -10.92
N VAL A 97 -25.00 -30.95 -9.59
CA VAL A 97 -26.12 -31.36 -8.73
C VAL A 97 -26.49 -30.28 -7.71
N LEU A 98 -26.12 -29.02 -7.98
CA LEU A 98 -26.16 -27.93 -7.00
C LEU A 98 -27.55 -27.77 -6.36
N LYS A 99 -28.61 -27.78 -7.17
CA LYS A 99 -30.01 -27.65 -6.70
C LYS A 99 -30.41 -28.77 -5.74
N SER A 100 -30.13 -30.01 -6.10
CA SER A 100 -30.45 -31.19 -5.28
C SER A 100 -29.61 -31.22 -4.00
N ALA A 101 -28.31 -30.95 -4.11
CA ALA A 101 -27.39 -30.93 -2.97
C ALA A 101 -27.74 -29.84 -1.94
N GLU A 102 -28.34 -28.73 -2.37
CA GLU A 102 -28.85 -27.69 -1.49
C GLU A 102 -30.10 -28.13 -0.72
N LYS A 103 -31.05 -28.78 -1.39
CA LYS A 103 -32.25 -29.34 -0.75
C LYS A 103 -31.87 -30.33 0.37
N LEU A 104 -30.83 -31.13 0.13
CA LEU A 104 -30.33 -32.16 1.04
C LEU A 104 -29.35 -31.66 2.11
N GLN A 105 -29.13 -30.33 2.21
CA GLN A 105 -28.24 -29.72 3.21
C GLN A 105 -26.79 -30.23 3.17
N MET A 106 -26.34 -30.80 2.05
CA MET A 106 -24.96 -31.30 1.91
C MET A 106 -23.95 -30.16 1.77
N ILE A 107 -24.31 -29.12 1.00
CA ILE A 107 -23.45 -27.95 0.81
C ILE A 107 -23.21 -27.18 2.12
N PRO A 108 -24.24 -26.88 2.94
CA PRO A 108 -24.04 -26.25 4.25
C PRO A 108 -23.17 -27.09 5.21
N LYS A 109 -23.32 -28.43 5.24
CA LYS A 109 -22.46 -29.32 6.05
C LYS A 109 -20.99 -29.15 5.66
N LEU A 110 -20.68 -29.20 4.36
CA LEU A 110 -19.32 -29.01 3.83
C LEU A 110 -18.78 -27.60 4.11
N MET A 111 -19.57 -26.54 3.87
CA MET A 111 -19.17 -25.16 4.13
C MET A 111 -18.88 -24.90 5.61
N ASN A 112 -19.69 -25.48 6.51
CA ASN A 112 -19.48 -25.41 7.94
C ASN A 112 -18.18 -26.09 8.37
N ALA A 113 -17.88 -27.28 7.81
CA ALA A 113 -16.63 -27.97 8.07
C ALA A 113 -15.42 -27.16 7.61
N VAL A 114 -15.43 -26.66 6.36
CA VAL A 114 -14.37 -25.78 5.82
C VAL A 114 -14.21 -24.53 6.69
N SER A 115 -15.30 -23.86 7.05
CA SER A 115 -15.24 -22.66 7.90
C SER A 115 -14.65 -22.97 9.28
N THR A 116 -15.02 -24.11 9.88
CA THR A 116 -14.47 -24.55 11.17
C THR A 116 -12.97 -24.81 11.08
N MET A 117 -12.51 -25.46 10.00
CA MET A 117 -11.08 -25.70 9.76
C MET A 117 -10.28 -24.40 9.57
N VAL A 118 -10.87 -23.36 8.96
CA VAL A 118 -10.21 -22.04 8.84
C VAL A 118 -10.16 -21.32 10.20
N CYS A 119 -11.19 -21.48 11.04
CA CYS A 119 -11.23 -20.91 12.38
C CYS A 119 -10.25 -21.56 13.35
N THR A 120 -9.91 -22.84 13.15
CA THR A 120 -8.93 -23.55 13.99
C THR A 120 -7.51 -23.13 13.63
N ASP A 121 -6.68 -22.83 14.64
CA ASP A 121 -5.28 -22.44 14.43
C ASP A 121 -4.51 -23.56 13.69
N PRO A 122 -3.99 -23.29 12.47
CA PRO A 122 -3.23 -24.27 11.70
C PRO A 122 -2.00 -24.82 12.44
N SER A 123 -1.44 -24.03 13.37
CA SER A 123 -0.26 -24.39 14.16
C SER A 123 -0.52 -25.44 15.23
N LEU A 124 -1.77 -25.58 15.69
CA LEU A 124 -2.16 -26.59 16.67
C LEU A 124 -2.25 -28.00 16.08
N PHE A 125 -2.25 -28.12 14.75
CA PHE A 125 -2.46 -29.40 14.05
C PHE A 125 -1.36 -29.72 13.02
N GLY A 126 -0.29 -28.93 12.93
CA GLY A 126 0.81 -29.17 11.99
C GLY A 126 0.49 -28.90 10.51
N TRP A 127 -0.48 -28.02 10.22
CA TRP A 127 -0.85 -27.59 8.86
C TRP A 127 -0.10 -26.28 8.50
N PRO A 128 0.36 -26.09 7.25
CA PRO A 128 -0.52 -25.90 6.09
C PRO A 128 -0.24 -26.89 4.93
N MET A 129 -1.31 -27.39 4.29
CA MET A 129 -1.24 -28.25 3.11
C MET A 129 -1.78 -27.48 1.89
N MET A 130 -0.90 -26.91 1.04
CA MET A 130 -1.33 -26.36 -0.26
C MET A 130 -1.68 -27.53 -1.21
N MET A 131 -2.83 -27.49 -1.91
CA MET A 131 -3.26 -28.56 -2.83
C MET A 131 -2.37 -28.73 -4.08
N TYR A 132 -1.64 -27.69 -4.48
CA TYR A 132 -0.78 -27.63 -5.67
C TYR A 132 0.53 -26.94 -5.24
N GLY A 133 1.65 -27.57 -5.57
CA GLY A 133 2.86 -27.46 -4.74
C GLY A 133 3.67 -26.19 -4.88
N THR A 134 4.56 -25.99 -3.91
CA THR A 134 5.99 -26.00 -4.18
C THR A 134 6.69 -26.65 -2.98
N LEU A 135 7.20 -27.87 -3.13
CA LEU A 135 8.23 -28.44 -2.25
C LEU A 135 9.58 -27.73 -2.48
N GLN A 136 9.58 -26.39 -2.59
CA GLN A 136 10.82 -25.62 -2.58
C GLN A 136 10.99 -25.01 -1.20
N SER A 137 11.77 -25.72 -0.40
CA SER A 137 12.70 -25.07 0.52
C SER A 137 13.37 -23.88 -0.15
N PRO A 138 13.43 -22.72 0.51
CA PRO A 138 14.67 -21.98 0.64
C PRO A 138 15.26 -22.31 2.02
N GLY A 139 15.58 -23.60 2.24
CA GLY A 139 16.30 -24.12 3.41
C GLY A 139 15.46 -24.74 4.54
N GLY A 140 15.21 -26.05 4.46
CA GLY A 140 15.04 -26.94 5.62
C GLY A 140 13.63 -27.10 6.21
N SER A 141 13.30 -28.30 6.68
CA SER A 141 12.13 -28.58 7.51
C SER A 141 12.27 -27.89 8.88
N ILE A 142 11.13 -27.46 9.43
CA ILE A 142 11.03 -26.76 10.73
C ILE A 142 11.50 -27.64 11.90
N LEU A 143 11.52 -28.96 11.73
CA LEU A 143 12.15 -29.90 12.63
C LEU A 143 12.91 -30.94 11.78
N TRP A 144 14.20 -31.09 12.06
CA TRP A 144 14.94 -32.31 11.73
C TRP A 144 15.40 -32.86 13.08
N ASN A 145 14.88 -34.03 13.48
CA ASN A 145 15.17 -34.67 14.77
C ASN A 145 15.04 -33.76 16.01
N GLY A 146 13.99 -32.92 16.10
CA GLY A 146 13.71 -32.13 17.31
C GLY A 146 14.61 -30.92 17.54
N ILE A 147 15.49 -30.56 16.60
CA ILE A 147 16.34 -29.36 16.68
C ILE A 147 15.73 -28.26 15.80
N ASN A 148 15.44 -27.11 16.42
CA ASN A 148 14.87 -25.93 15.74
C ASN A 148 15.93 -25.31 14.81
N THR A 149 15.73 -25.36 13.50
CA THR A 149 16.72 -24.94 12.48
C THR A 149 16.80 -23.42 12.28
N GLY A 150 16.11 -22.61 13.09
CA GLY A 150 16.13 -21.16 12.97
C GLY A 150 15.50 -20.62 11.67
N ALA A 151 14.89 -21.49 10.87
CA ALA A 151 14.06 -21.13 9.73
C ALA A 151 12.82 -20.41 10.25
N ARG A 152 12.87 -19.08 10.26
CA ARG A 152 11.72 -18.26 10.61
C ARG A 152 10.69 -18.42 9.50
N MET A 153 9.59 -19.13 9.77
CA MET A 153 8.42 -19.06 8.92
C MET A 153 8.14 -17.58 8.67
N ARG A 154 8.10 -17.17 7.39
CA ARG A 154 7.40 -15.94 7.03
C ARG A 154 6.04 -16.10 7.69
N SER A 155 5.76 -15.27 8.69
CA SER A 155 4.55 -15.30 9.52
C SER A 155 3.40 -15.92 8.73
N SER A 156 2.98 -17.15 9.07
CA SER A 156 1.97 -17.89 8.31
C SER A 156 0.81 -16.94 8.06
N GLY A 157 0.74 -16.45 6.82
CA GLY A 157 -0.18 -15.37 6.48
C GLY A 157 -1.60 -15.88 6.66
N SER A 158 -2.54 -14.95 6.74
CA SER A 158 -3.97 -15.23 6.70
C SER A 158 -4.43 -15.94 5.40
N ASP A 159 -3.50 -16.28 4.51
CA ASP A 159 -3.69 -16.48 3.08
C ASP A 159 -3.53 -17.95 2.63
N TRP A 160 -3.17 -18.86 3.54
CA TRP A 160 -2.84 -20.27 3.22
C TRP A 160 -3.98 -21.04 2.50
N TRP A 161 -5.23 -20.62 2.72
CA TRP A 161 -6.44 -21.28 2.19
C TRP A 161 -7.03 -20.55 0.98
N TYR A 162 -6.52 -19.37 0.62
CA TYR A 162 -7.15 -18.51 -0.40
C TYR A 162 -7.14 -19.15 -1.78
N GLU A 163 -6.07 -19.84 -2.13
CA GLU A 163 -5.96 -20.44 -3.44
C GLU A 163 -6.90 -21.64 -3.59
N ASP A 164 -7.11 -22.43 -2.53
CA ASP A 164 -7.95 -23.63 -2.59
C ASP A 164 -9.42 -23.28 -2.81
N ILE A 165 -9.93 -22.31 -2.03
CA ILE A 165 -11.29 -21.80 -2.21
C ILE A 165 -11.45 -21.06 -3.54
N SER A 166 -10.36 -20.60 -4.16
CA SER A 166 -10.43 -19.82 -5.39
C SER A 166 -10.84 -20.65 -6.60
N TYR A 167 -10.85 -21.97 -6.49
CA TYR A 167 -11.34 -22.87 -7.52
C TYR A 167 -12.85 -23.13 -7.42
N LEU A 168 -13.53 -22.59 -6.40
CA LEU A 168 -14.99 -22.67 -6.29
C LEU A 168 -15.67 -21.74 -7.32
N SER A 169 -16.85 -22.15 -7.78
CA SER A 169 -17.72 -21.31 -8.61
C SER A 169 -18.15 -20.06 -7.83
N VAL A 170 -18.57 -19.00 -8.54
CA VAL A 170 -18.91 -17.70 -7.93
C VAL A 170 -20.00 -17.86 -6.86
N ASP A 171 -21.00 -18.71 -7.11
CA ASP A 171 -22.09 -18.99 -6.17
C ASP A 171 -21.61 -19.71 -4.90
N LEU A 172 -20.81 -20.75 -5.07
CA LEU A 172 -20.22 -21.49 -3.95
C LEU A 172 -19.27 -20.61 -3.14
N PHE A 173 -18.45 -19.80 -3.80
CA PHE A 173 -17.56 -18.84 -3.16
C PHE A 173 -18.34 -17.82 -2.33
N LYS A 174 -19.38 -17.20 -2.92
CA LYS A 174 -20.27 -16.26 -2.23
C LYS A 174 -20.91 -16.88 -0.98
N LYS A 175 -21.43 -18.10 -1.10
CA LYS A 175 -22.07 -18.82 0.03
C LYS A 175 -21.06 -19.21 1.11
N LEU A 176 -19.86 -19.65 0.71
CA LEU A 176 -18.78 -19.99 1.65
C LEU A 176 -18.35 -18.75 2.45
N ILE A 177 -18.12 -17.63 1.78
CA ILE A 177 -17.74 -16.36 2.41
C ILE A 177 -18.79 -15.91 3.43
N LYS A 178 -20.09 -16.00 3.11
CA LYS A 178 -21.17 -15.69 4.07
C LYS A 178 -21.18 -16.64 5.26
N THR A 179 -21.01 -17.95 5.01
CA THR A 179 -20.91 -18.95 6.09
C THR A 179 -19.74 -18.63 7.01
N MET A 180 -18.58 -18.30 6.45
CA MET A 180 -17.39 -17.92 7.18
C MET A 180 -17.56 -16.62 7.99
N GLU A 181 -18.29 -15.64 7.45
CA GLU A 181 -18.66 -14.42 8.17
C GLU A 181 -19.53 -14.74 9.40
N THR A 182 -20.56 -15.60 9.25
CA THR A 182 -21.39 -16.02 10.40
C THR A 182 -20.64 -16.82 11.45
N LYS A 183 -19.52 -17.46 11.07
CA LYS A 183 -18.62 -18.20 11.98
C LYS A 183 -17.62 -17.30 12.70
N GLY A 184 -17.61 -16.00 12.41
CA GLY A 184 -16.74 -15.02 13.08
C GLY A 184 -15.31 -14.98 12.52
N ILE A 185 -15.08 -15.41 11.27
CA ILE A 185 -13.78 -15.21 10.62
C ILE A 185 -13.51 -13.71 10.48
N ARG A 186 -12.30 -13.30 10.86
CA ARG A 186 -11.86 -11.90 10.80
C ARG A 186 -12.08 -11.30 9.42
N ALA A 187 -12.68 -10.11 9.38
CA ALA A 187 -12.95 -9.37 8.14
C ALA A 187 -11.68 -9.12 7.32
N GLU A 188 -10.51 -9.02 7.96
CA GLU A 188 -9.23 -8.90 7.28
C GLU A 188 -8.89 -10.12 6.41
N SER A 189 -9.16 -11.32 6.91
CA SER A 189 -8.89 -12.58 6.22
C SER A 189 -9.90 -12.80 5.10
N LEU A 190 -11.17 -12.49 5.35
CA LEU A 190 -12.23 -12.54 4.32
C LEU A 190 -11.94 -11.57 3.18
N ALA A 191 -11.55 -10.33 3.50
CA ALA A 191 -11.13 -9.36 2.49
C ALA A 191 -9.93 -9.87 1.69
N GLY A 192 -8.94 -10.49 2.34
CA GLY A 192 -7.79 -11.10 1.66
C GLY A 192 -8.21 -12.19 0.67
N ALA A 193 -9.09 -13.10 1.08
CA ALA A 193 -9.65 -14.16 0.26
C ALA A 193 -10.43 -13.63 -0.95
N MET A 194 -11.30 -12.64 -0.74
CA MET A 194 -12.05 -11.99 -1.82
C MET A 194 -11.11 -11.26 -2.81
N MET A 195 -10.09 -10.58 -2.30
CA MET A 195 -9.10 -9.90 -3.12
C MET A 195 -8.27 -10.91 -3.95
N TYR A 196 -7.96 -12.07 -3.38
CA TYR A 196 -7.30 -13.16 -4.09
C TYR A 196 -8.18 -13.71 -5.22
N TYR A 197 -9.44 -14.02 -4.90
CA TYR A 197 -10.44 -14.50 -5.86
C TYR A 197 -10.63 -13.51 -7.02
N ALA A 198 -10.82 -12.23 -6.71
CA ALA A 198 -10.96 -11.17 -7.70
C ALA A 198 -9.74 -11.09 -8.65
N ARG A 199 -8.52 -11.18 -8.12
CA ARG A 199 -7.30 -11.09 -8.96
C ARG A 199 -7.13 -12.27 -9.89
N LYS A 200 -7.62 -13.45 -9.50
CA LYS A 200 -7.55 -14.66 -10.31
C LYS A 200 -8.47 -14.57 -11.53
N TYR A 201 -9.68 -14.01 -11.35
CA TYR A 201 -10.73 -14.01 -12.38
C TYR A 201 -10.95 -12.67 -13.10
N LEU A 202 -10.48 -11.54 -12.55
CA LEU A 202 -10.56 -10.22 -13.19
C LEU A 202 -9.20 -9.82 -13.79
N PRO A 203 -9.06 -9.86 -15.13
CA PRO A 203 -7.84 -9.45 -15.81
C PRO A 203 -7.45 -8.01 -15.46
N GLY A 204 -6.14 -7.76 -15.37
CA GLY A 204 -5.63 -6.41 -15.08
C GLY A 204 -5.56 -6.05 -13.60
N LEU A 205 -6.30 -6.70 -12.70
CA LEU A 205 -6.30 -6.36 -11.27
C LEU A 205 -4.98 -6.71 -10.55
N GLY A 206 -4.32 -7.80 -10.95
CA GLY A 206 -3.05 -8.25 -10.35
C GLY A 206 -1.81 -7.43 -10.76
N ARG A 207 -1.82 -6.80 -11.95
CA ARG A 207 -0.67 -6.08 -12.52
C ARG A 207 -0.25 -4.86 -11.71
N TRP A 208 -1.16 -4.31 -10.91
CA TRP A 208 -0.94 -3.08 -10.17
C TRP A 208 -0.24 -3.30 -8.83
N GLN A 209 0.00 -4.54 -8.36
CA GLN A 209 0.69 -4.80 -7.08
C GLN A 209 2.23 -4.84 -7.15
N SER A 210 2.83 -5.06 -8.32
CA SER A 210 4.30 -5.06 -8.48
C SER A 210 4.88 -3.65 -8.42
N GLY A 211 5.00 -3.12 -7.21
CA GLY A 211 5.70 -1.86 -6.90
C GLY A 211 6.88 -2.04 -5.95
N THR A 212 7.30 -3.28 -5.66
CA THR A 212 8.39 -3.56 -4.70
C THR A 212 9.28 -4.70 -5.16
N SER A 213 10.00 -4.50 -6.26
CA SER A 213 11.38 -4.98 -6.48
C SER A 213 11.76 -4.74 -7.94
N ASP A 214 12.15 -3.52 -8.28
CA ASP A 214 13.40 -3.26 -9.01
C ASP A 214 13.51 -1.75 -9.22
N SER A 215 14.38 -1.10 -8.45
CA SER A 215 14.66 0.32 -8.59
C SER A 215 15.60 0.54 -9.76
N SER A 216 15.15 0.32 -11.00
CA SER A 216 15.80 0.93 -12.15
C SER A 216 14.82 1.11 -13.31
N LYS A 217 14.63 2.38 -13.70
CA LYS A 217 14.04 2.83 -14.97
C LYS A 217 12.55 2.49 -15.19
N SER A 218 11.66 3.30 -14.64
CA SER A 218 10.32 3.48 -15.21
C SER A 218 9.92 4.96 -15.22
N ARG A 219 10.54 5.72 -16.12
CA ARG A 219 10.04 7.02 -16.57
C ARG A 219 9.19 6.70 -17.81
N ARG A 220 7.90 7.06 -17.79
CA ARG A 220 6.91 6.82 -18.87
C ARG A 220 6.74 5.35 -19.28
N ARG A 221 5.94 4.60 -18.54
CA ARG A 221 5.10 3.57 -19.15
C ARG A 221 3.65 4.04 -19.03
N VAL A 222 3.14 4.62 -20.11
CA VAL A 222 1.70 4.50 -20.40
C VAL A 222 1.41 3.02 -20.22
N VAL A 223 0.51 2.69 -19.31
CA VAL A 223 0.10 1.31 -19.06
C VAL A 223 -0.61 0.80 -20.31
N SER A 224 0.17 0.30 -21.25
CA SER A 224 -0.33 -0.44 -22.40
C SER A 224 -1.14 -1.61 -21.85
N PHE A 225 -2.46 -1.51 -21.95
CA PHE A 225 -3.40 -2.60 -21.75
C PHE A 225 -3.19 -3.60 -22.89
N SER A 226 -2.14 -4.39 -22.80
CA SER A 226 -2.14 -5.65 -23.53
C SER A 226 -3.16 -6.54 -22.81
N LEU A 227 -4.30 -6.78 -23.46
CA LEU A 227 -5.19 -7.92 -23.20
C LEU A 227 -4.47 -9.23 -23.54
N ALA A 228 -3.20 -9.35 -23.16
CA ALA A 228 -2.43 -10.56 -23.29
C ALA A 228 -3.00 -11.52 -22.24
N LYS A 229 -3.82 -12.42 -22.75
CA LYS A 229 -4.39 -13.62 -22.11
C LYS A 229 -3.36 -14.17 -21.13
N ALA A 230 -3.57 -13.91 -19.84
CA ALA A 230 -2.84 -14.64 -18.81
C ALA A 230 -3.17 -16.11 -19.04
N SER A 231 -2.13 -16.91 -19.23
CA SER A 231 -2.22 -18.34 -19.51
C SER A 231 -2.90 -19.07 -18.34
N SER A 232 -4.19 -19.38 -18.55
CA SER A 232 -5.03 -20.42 -17.90
C SER A 232 -5.79 -20.05 -16.60
N PRO A 233 -6.94 -20.70 -16.28
CA PRO A 233 -7.91 -21.45 -17.10
C PRO A 233 -9.28 -20.73 -17.22
N SER A 234 -9.97 -20.91 -18.35
CA SER A 234 -11.27 -20.32 -18.75
C SER A 234 -11.30 -18.80 -18.95
N SER A 235 -11.41 -18.36 -20.20
CA SER A 235 -11.76 -16.96 -20.51
C SER A 235 -13.22 -16.73 -20.12
N MET A 236 -13.45 -16.34 -18.86
CA MET A 236 -14.75 -15.92 -18.35
C MET A 236 -15.33 -14.81 -19.25
N SER A 237 -16.61 -14.91 -19.61
CA SER A 237 -17.25 -13.91 -20.48
C SER A 237 -17.26 -12.53 -19.80
N PRO A 238 -17.30 -11.42 -20.55
CA PRO A 238 -17.40 -10.09 -19.95
C PRO A 238 -18.61 -9.95 -19.02
N VAL A 239 -19.74 -10.59 -19.35
CA VAL A 239 -20.97 -10.60 -18.53
C VAL A 239 -20.71 -11.27 -17.18
N ASP A 240 -20.06 -12.43 -17.18
CA ASP A 240 -19.71 -13.14 -15.95
C ASP A 240 -18.70 -12.37 -15.10
N GLN A 241 -17.78 -11.62 -15.73
CA GLN A 241 -16.84 -10.75 -15.03
C GLN A 241 -17.55 -9.58 -14.32
N ILE A 242 -18.59 -9.00 -14.95
CA ILE A 242 -19.43 -7.96 -14.33
C ILE A 242 -20.16 -8.55 -13.13
N ALA A 243 -20.82 -9.70 -13.28
CA ALA A 243 -21.54 -10.38 -12.20
C ALA A 243 -20.60 -10.75 -11.03
N LEU A 244 -19.37 -11.18 -11.33
CA LEU A 244 -18.33 -11.46 -10.34
C LEU A 244 -17.89 -10.19 -9.61
N LEU A 245 -17.66 -9.08 -10.32
CA LEU A 245 -17.29 -7.79 -9.74
C LEU A 245 -18.37 -7.28 -8.78
N GLU A 246 -19.64 -7.33 -9.18
CA GLU A 246 -20.78 -6.94 -8.35
C GLU A 246 -20.93 -7.85 -7.12
N THR A 247 -20.77 -9.16 -7.32
CA THR A 247 -20.79 -10.13 -6.23
C THR A 247 -19.69 -9.83 -5.22
N ILE A 248 -18.46 -9.62 -5.68
CA ILE A 248 -17.33 -9.28 -4.79
C ILE A 248 -17.62 -7.96 -4.07
N LEU A 249 -18.06 -6.92 -4.77
CA LEU A 249 -18.39 -5.64 -4.14
C LEU A 249 -19.49 -5.76 -3.07
N SER A 250 -20.47 -6.65 -3.28
CA SER A 250 -21.53 -6.92 -2.30
C SER A 250 -21.02 -7.64 -1.04
N LEU A 251 -19.92 -8.39 -1.15
CA LEU A 251 -19.33 -9.17 -0.06
C LEU A 251 -18.21 -8.40 0.67
N LEU A 252 -17.61 -7.38 0.06
CA LEU A 252 -16.47 -6.67 0.62
C LEU A 252 -16.83 -5.99 1.97
N PRO A 253 -16.05 -6.22 3.04
CA PRO A 253 -16.25 -5.54 4.31
C PRO A 253 -15.90 -4.04 4.20
N GLU A 254 -16.38 -3.23 5.15
CA GLU A 254 -16.02 -1.81 5.29
C GLU A 254 -14.64 -1.62 5.94
N LYS A 255 -13.65 -2.37 5.46
CA LYS A 255 -12.28 -2.32 5.96
C LYS A 255 -11.53 -1.10 5.41
N ARG A 256 -10.68 -0.50 6.24
CA ARG A 256 -9.69 0.51 5.84
C ARG A 256 -8.30 -0.10 5.74
N GLY A 257 -7.54 0.28 4.72
CA GLY A 257 -6.13 -0.10 4.61
C GLY A 257 -5.53 0.27 3.27
N ARG A 258 -4.21 0.52 3.23
CA ARG A 258 -3.51 0.92 1.98
C ARG A 258 -3.66 -0.12 0.87
N SER A 259 -3.48 -1.41 1.19
CA SER A 259 -3.66 -2.50 0.23
C SER A 259 -5.10 -2.63 -0.27
N PHE A 260 -6.07 -2.36 0.61
CA PHE A 260 -7.49 -2.41 0.32
C PHE A 260 -7.94 -1.22 -0.55
N CYS A 261 -7.52 0.00 -0.22
CA CYS A 261 -7.75 1.20 -1.04
C CYS A 261 -7.19 1.03 -2.45
N LYS A 262 -5.95 0.52 -2.57
CA LYS A 262 -5.33 0.19 -3.85
C LYS A 262 -6.14 -0.85 -4.64
N PHE A 263 -6.66 -1.87 -3.97
CA PHE A 263 -7.52 -2.87 -4.58
C PHE A 263 -8.85 -2.28 -5.08
N LEU A 264 -9.50 -1.42 -4.30
CA LEU A 264 -10.74 -0.76 -4.72
C LEU A 264 -10.51 0.16 -5.94
N LEU A 265 -9.41 0.91 -5.97
CA LEU A 265 -9.03 1.72 -7.13
C LEU A 265 -8.77 0.84 -8.37
N GLY A 266 -8.12 -0.31 -8.19
CA GLY A 266 -7.96 -1.30 -9.26
C GLY A 266 -9.30 -1.88 -9.74
N LEU A 267 -10.21 -2.18 -8.81
CA LEU A 267 -11.53 -2.71 -9.12
C LEU A 267 -12.40 -1.69 -9.86
N LEU A 268 -12.31 -0.41 -9.48
CA LEU A 268 -12.95 0.71 -10.18
C LEU A 268 -12.46 0.87 -11.62
N ARG A 269 -11.15 0.70 -11.86
CA ARG A 269 -10.60 0.70 -13.23
C ARG A 269 -11.15 -0.46 -14.05
N VAL A 270 -11.21 -1.66 -13.48
CA VAL A 270 -11.82 -2.83 -14.15
C VAL A 270 -13.30 -2.58 -14.43
N ALA A 271 -14.03 -1.95 -13.51
CA ALA A 271 -15.43 -1.59 -13.71
C ALA A 271 -15.63 -0.64 -14.90
N PHE A 272 -14.76 0.36 -15.08
CA PHE A 272 -14.79 1.23 -16.27
C PHE A 272 -14.48 0.49 -17.57
N ILE A 273 -13.49 -0.42 -17.56
CA ILE A 273 -13.13 -1.21 -18.75
C ILE A 273 -14.28 -2.14 -19.17
N LEU A 274 -14.97 -2.74 -18.19
CA LEU A 274 -16.10 -3.64 -18.45
C LEU A 274 -17.42 -2.90 -18.71
N GLY A 275 -17.46 -1.57 -18.58
CA GLY A 275 -18.69 -0.79 -18.76
C GLY A 275 -19.79 -1.11 -17.73
N VAL A 276 -19.42 -1.36 -16.47
CA VAL A 276 -20.36 -1.74 -15.41
C VAL A 276 -21.33 -0.60 -15.08
N ASP A 277 -22.55 -0.96 -14.68
CA ASP A 277 -23.61 -0.06 -14.19
C ASP A 277 -23.11 1.05 -13.23
N GLY A 278 -23.65 2.25 -13.44
CA GLY A 278 -23.30 3.43 -12.64
C GLY A 278 -23.57 3.29 -11.13
N ASN A 279 -24.47 2.40 -10.71
CA ASN A 279 -24.71 2.13 -9.28
C ASN A 279 -23.54 1.41 -8.62
N CYS A 280 -22.95 0.43 -9.31
CA CYS A 280 -21.76 -0.28 -8.83
C CYS A 280 -20.57 0.68 -8.73
N VAL A 281 -20.38 1.52 -9.76
CA VAL A 281 -19.36 2.58 -9.78
C VAL A 281 -19.55 3.54 -8.60
N LYS A 282 -20.76 4.05 -8.35
CA LYS A 282 -21.05 4.93 -7.20
C LYS A 282 -20.72 4.28 -5.85
N LYS A 283 -21.03 2.99 -5.68
CA LYS A 283 -20.68 2.24 -4.45
C LYS A 283 -19.15 2.13 -4.28
N LEU A 284 -18.42 1.89 -5.36
CA LEU A 284 -16.96 1.88 -5.35
C LEU A 284 -16.39 3.27 -5.02
N GLU A 285 -16.86 4.31 -5.70
CA GLU A 285 -16.45 5.70 -5.48
C GLU A 285 -16.65 6.11 -4.01
N LYS A 286 -17.81 5.77 -3.42
CA LYS A 286 -18.09 6.02 -2.00
C LYS A 286 -17.09 5.29 -1.08
N ARG A 287 -16.84 4.00 -1.32
CA ARG A 287 -15.91 3.19 -0.49
C ARG A 287 -14.45 3.64 -0.63
N ILE A 288 -14.04 4.11 -1.81
CA ILE A 288 -12.72 4.71 -2.03
C ILE A 288 -12.64 6.06 -1.32
N GLY A 289 -13.67 6.90 -1.46
CA GLY A 289 -13.77 8.20 -0.79
C GLY A 289 -13.59 8.08 0.72
N MET A 290 -14.19 7.08 1.36
CA MET A 290 -14.05 6.83 2.81
C MET A 290 -12.61 6.51 3.27
N GLN A 291 -11.65 6.26 2.37
CA GLN A 291 -10.26 5.94 2.71
C GLN A 291 -9.25 6.57 1.74
N LEU A 292 -9.63 7.69 1.11
CA LEU A 292 -8.83 8.37 0.09
C LEU A 292 -7.45 8.81 0.62
N GLU A 293 -7.33 9.09 1.92
CA GLU A 293 -6.06 9.41 2.59
C GLU A 293 -4.99 8.31 2.49
N LEU A 294 -5.39 7.08 2.18
CA LEU A 294 -4.51 5.92 2.03
C LEU A 294 -4.11 5.67 0.57
N ALA A 295 -4.65 6.43 -0.37
CA ALA A 295 -4.35 6.31 -1.79
C ALA A 295 -2.99 6.93 -2.13
N THR A 296 -2.45 6.52 -3.28
CA THR A 296 -1.25 7.13 -3.88
C THR A 296 -1.62 7.72 -5.23
N LEU A 297 -0.85 8.71 -5.68
CA LEU A 297 -1.08 9.41 -6.95
C LEU A 297 -1.21 8.44 -8.13
N GLU A 298 -0.27 7.51 -8.29
CA GLU A 298 -0.27 6.52 -9.37
C GLU A 298 -1.56 5.68 -9.46
N ASN A 299 -2.15 5.36 -8.31
CA ASN A 299 -3.39 4.58 -8.25
C ASN A 299 -4.64 5.43 -8.49
N LEU A 300 -4.56 6.75 -8.29
CA LEU A 300 -5.66 7.70 -8.52
C LEU A 300 -5.75 8.14 -10.00
N LEU A 301 -4.68 7.97 -10.78
CA LEU A 301 -4.64 8.24 -12.22
C LEU A 301 -5.48 7.22 -13.01
N ILE A 302 -6.80 7.39 -13.00
CA ILE A 302 -7.77 6.55 -13.72
C ILE A 302 -7.93 7.10 -15.14
N LEU A 303 -7.57 6.29 -16.13
CA LEU A 303 -7.76 6.62 -17.54
C LEU A 303 -9.24 6.71 -17.89
N ASN A 304 -9.55 7.52 -18.89
CA ASN A 304 -10.86 7.48 -19.52
C ASN A 304 -10.92 6.36 -20.56
N TYR A 305 -11.97 5.55 -20.52
CA TYR A 305 -12.19 4.43 -21.46
C TYR A 305 -13.44 4.65 -22.33
N SER A 306 -14.12 5.78 -22.13
CA SER A 306 -15.18 6.26 -23.03
C SER A 306 -14.56 7.09 -24.16
N ASP A 307 -15.31 7.37 -25.23
CA ASP A 307 -14.90 8.19 -26.38
C ASP A 307 -14.68 9.69 -26.06
N SER A 308 -14.30 10.01 -24.83
CA SER A 308 -14.01 11.37 -24.41
C SER A 308 -12.59 11.78 -24.84
N GLU A 309 -12.44 13.06 -25.12
CA GLU A 309 -11.16 13.64 -25.57
C GLU A 309 -10.11 13.70 -24.44
N THR A 310 -10.54 13.65 -23.17
CA THR A 310 -9.65 13.73 -21.99
C THR A 310 -9.01 12.38 -21.67
N LEU A 311 -7.72 12.36 -21.38
CA LEU A 311 -6.97 11.14 -21.06
C LEU A 311 -7.34 10.55 -19.68
N TYR A 312 -7.69 11.40 -18.72
CA TYR A 312 -8.05 10.99 -17.35
C TYR A 312 -9.52 11.24 -17.02
N ASN A 313 -10.10 10.36 -16.21
CA ASN A 313 -11.47 10.52 -15.71
C ASN A 313 -11.49 11.44 -14.47
N VAL A 314 -11.40 12.75 -14.71
CA VAL A 314 -11.39 13.79 -13.67
C VAL A 314 -12.71 13.81 -12.88
N ASP A 315 -13.85 13.60 -13.55
CA ASP A 315 -15.17 13.63 -12.91
C ASP A 315 -15.31 12.52 -11.86
N CYS A 316 -14.71 11.34 -12.11
CA CYS A 316 -14.66 10.25 -11.15
C CYS A 316 -13.87 10.63 -9.89
N VAL A 317 -12.68 11.21 -10.06
CA VAL A 317 -11.85 11.61 -8.92
C VAL A 317 -12.53 12.71 -8.11
N GLU A 318 -13.18 13.66 -8.78
CA GLU A 318 -13.97 14.71 -8.15
C GLU A 318 -15.12 14.14 -7.28
N ARG A 319 -15.86 13.13 -7.76
CA ARG A 319 -16.89 12.43 -6.96
C ARG A 319 -16.30 11.68 -5.76
N ILE A 320 -15.15 11.02 -5.94
CA ILE A 320 -14.43 10.34 -4.85
C ILE A 320 -14.03 11.35 -3.76
N VAL A 321 -13.51 12.52 -4.15
CA VAL A 321 -13.15 13.61 -3.22
C VAL A 321 -14.38 14.11 -2.47
N ARG A 322 -15.51 14.33 -3.15
CA ARG A 322 -16.76 14.74 -2.47
C ARG A 322 -17.24 13.70 -1.46
N HIS A 323 -17.15 12.41 -1.78
CA HIS A 323 -17.47 11.34 -0.83
C HIS A 323 -16.53 11.35 0.38
N PHE A 324 -15.25 11.65 0.20
CA PHE A 324 -14.30 11.81 1.30
C PHE A 324 -14.71 12.98 2.22
N VAL A 325 -15.00 14.16 1.66
CA VAL A 325 -15.39 15.35 2.43
C VAL A 325 -16.71 15.14 3.18
N SER A 326 -17.70 14.53 2.52
CA SER A 326 -18.98 14.16 3.14
C SER A 326 -18.79 13.14 4.27
N SER A 327 -17.92 12.14 4.08
CA SER A 327 -17.61 11.15 5.11
C SER A 327 -16.94 11.79 6.33
N LEU A 328 -16.05 12.76 6.13
CA LEU A 328 -15.40 13.47 7.24
C LEU A 328 -16.42 14.28 8.06
N SER A 329 -17.31 14.99 7.36
CA SER A 329 -18.38 15.78 7.97
C SER A 329 -19.35 14.91 8.80
N SER A 330 -19.65 13.70 8.33
CA SER A 330 -20.53 12.76 9.06
C SER A 330 -19.89 12.14 10.32
N LEU A 331 -18.56 12.09 10.39
CA LEU A 331 -17.82 11.58 11.55
C LEU A 331 -17.63 12.65 12.64
N GLN A 332 -17.87 13.93 12.30
CA GLN A 332 -17.92 15.03 13.24
C GLN A 332 -19.34 15.09 13.85
N LEU A 333 -19.58 14.28 14.89
CA LEU A 333 -20.63 14.59 15.86
C LEU A 333 -20.38 16.00 16.44
N PRO A 334 -21.41 16.73 16.90
CA PRO A 334 -21.20 18.01 17.58
C PRO A 334 -20.43 17.73 18.87
N GLU A 335 -19.13 18.01 18.82
CA GLU A 335 -18.23 17.84 19.94
C GLU A 335 -18.65 18.85 21.01
N PHE A 336 -19.31 18.39 22.07
CA PHE A 336 -19.45 19.12 23.32
C PHE A 336 -18.06 19.20 23.96
N SER A 337 -17.22 20.08 23.42
CA SER A 337 -15.92 20.43 23.99
C SER A 337 -15.71 21.92 23.79
N PRO A 338 -15.20 22.65 24.80
CA PRO A 338 -14.99 24.08 24.70
C PRO A 338 -14.01 24.37 23.55
N PRO A 339 -14.17 25.51 22.86
CA PRO A 339 -13.32 25.85 21.71
C PRO A 339 -11.87 25.96 22.18
N SER A 340 -11.04 24.98 21.81
CA SER A 340 -9.59 25.12 21.97
C SER A 340 -9.12 26.25 21.08
N LEU A 341 -8.37 27.19 21.65
CA LEU A 341 -7.91 28.44 21.02
C LEU A 341 -6.92 28.27 19.85
N ASP A 342 -6.58 27.04 19.44
CA ASP A 342 -5.64 26.74 18.35
C ASP A 342 -6.28 25.86 17.26
N PRO A 343 -6.84 26.43 16.18
CA PRO A 343 -7.54 25.69 15.11
C PRO A 343 -6.63 24.91 14.14
N VAL A 344 -5.31 24.87 14.38
CA VAL A 344 -4.32 24.36 13.41
C VAL A 344 -3.82 22.95 13.72
N THR A 345 -4.04 22.44 14.95
CA THR A 345 -3.47 21.15 15.39
C THR A 345 -4.51 20.20 15.97
N SER A 346 -5.75 20.24 15.47
CA SER A 346 -6.71 19.17 15.76
C SER A 346 -6.28 17.90 14.99
N PRO A 347 -6.14 16.73 15.64
CA PRO A 347 -5.77 15.47 14.99
C PRO A 347 -6.76 15.04 13.88
N SER A 348 -7.98 15.58 13.89
CA SER A 348 -9.02 15.39 12.84
C SER A 348 -8.66 16.01 11.48
N SER A 349 -7.73 16.97 11.42
CA SER A 349 -7.32 17.65 10.18
C SER A 349 -6.25 16.91 9.36
N ALA A 350 -5.58 15.91 9.93
CA ALA A 350 -4.45 15.23 9.27
C ALA A 350 -4.84 14.43 8.01
N PRO A 351 -5.96 13.66 8.01
CA PRO A 351 -6.49 13.01 6.80
C PRO A 351 -6.77 14.00 5.67
N LEU A 352 -7.44 15.11 6.02
CA LEU A 352 -7.85 16.15 5.09
C LEU A 352 -6.64 16.82 4.43
N ARG A 353 -5.59 17.13 5.20
CA ARG A 353 -4.32 17.68 4.68
C ARG A 353 -3.59 16.71 3.74
N LYS A 354 -3.60 15.41 4.03
CA LYS A 354 -3.02 14.39 3.14
C LYS A 354 -3.76 14.30 1.81
N VAL A 355 -5.10 14.28 1.87
CA VAL A 355 -5.93 14.25 0.67
C VAL A 355 -5.76 15.54 -0.15
N ALA A 356 -5.68 16.71 0.49
CA ALA A 356 -5.42 17.96 -0.23
C ALA A 356 -4.12 17.91 -1.02
N LYS A 357 -3.02 17.45 -0.41
CA LYS A 357 -1.74 17.25 -1.11
C LYS A 357 -1.83 16.24 -2.25
N LEU A 358 -2.58 15.16 -2.07
CA LEU A 358 -2.81 14.14 -3.10
C LEU A 358 -3.60 14.71 -4.28
N VAL A 359 -4.66 15.47 -4.01
CA VAL A 359 -5.50 16.12 -5.04
C VAL A 359 -4.72 17.19 -5.77
N ASP A 360 -3.96 18.04 -5.07
CA ASP A 360 -3.11 19.06 -5.71
C ASP A 360 -2.05 18.39 -6.61
N SER A 361 -1.44 17.27 -6.18
CA SER A 361 -0.50 16.50 -7.01
C SER A 361 -1.18 15.86 -8.22
N TYR A 362 -2.42 15.37 -8.05
CA TYR A 362 -3.23 14.84 -9.15
C TYR A 362 -3.60 15.93 -10.15
N MET A 363 -4.02 17.10 -9.65
CA MET A 363 -4.31 18.29 -10.48
C MET A 363 -3.10 18.70 -11.31
N ALA A 364 -1.89 18.67 -10.75
CA ALA A 364 -0.66 18.98 -11.48
C ALA A 364 -0.38 17.99 -12.62
N GLU A 365 -0.70 16.70 -12.43
CA GLU A 365 -0.53 15.68 -13.48
C GLU A 365 -1.56 15.87 -14.60
N VAL A 366 -2.86 16.00 -14.25
CA VAL A 366 -3.92 16.15 -15.25
C VAL A 366 -3.92 17.53 -15.93
N ALA A 367 -3.31 18.54 -15.32
CA ALA A 367 -3.13 19.87 -15.91
C ALA A 367 -2.34 19.83 -17.24
N SER A 368 -1.58 18.77 -17.47
CA SER A 368 -0.83 18.57 -18.72
C SER A 368 -1.68 18.04 -19.88
N ASP A 369 -2.93 17.66 -19.63
CA ASP A 369 -3.88 17.22 -20.67
C ASP A 369 -4.51 18.44 -21.34
N VAL A 370 -4.17 18.66 -22.61
CA VAL A 370 -4.64 19.77 -23.47
C VAL A 370 -6.16 19.78 -23.64
N ASN A 371 -6.82 18.63 -23.50
CA ASN A 371 -8.27 18.53 -23.66
C ASN A 371 -9.03 18.79 -22.35
N LEU A 372 -8.32 19.08 -21.25
CA LEU A 372 -8.93 19.35 -19.96
C LEU A 372 -9.57 20.74 -19.93
N LYS A 373 -10.88 20.78 -19.74
CA LYS A 373 -11.66 22.04 -19.63
C LYS A 373 -11.43 22.77 -18.30
N PRO A 374 -11.44 24.11 -18.28
CA PRO A 374 -11.19 24.90 -17.07
C PRO A 374 -12.23 24.66 -15.98
N ASP A 375 -13.49 24.39 -16.34
CA ASP A 375 -14.55 24.10 -15.37
C ASP A 375 -14.29 22.82 -14.56
N LYS A 376 -13.65 21.80 -15.16
CA LYS A 376 -13.27 20.58 -14.44
C LYS A 376 -12.13 20.85 -13.46
N MET A 377 -11.14 21.64 -13.89
CA MET A 377 -10.04 22.09 -13.03
C MET A 377 -10.56 22.88 -11.82
N ARG A 378 -11.50 23.81 -12.06
CA ARG A 378 -12.19 24.58 -11.01
C ARG A 378 -12.98 23.68 -10.07
N SER A 379 -13.79 22.78 -10.61
CA SER A 379 -14.67 21.92 -9.81
C SER A 379 -13.89 20.99 -8.90
N LEU A 380 -12.74 20.48 -9.38
CA LEU A 380 -11.83 19.66 -8.57
C LEU A 380 -11.13 20.48 -7.48
N ALA A 381 -10.68 21.71 -7.78
CA ALA A 381 -10.09 22.60 -6.79
C ALA A 381 -11.05 22.94 -5.65
N ALA A 382 -12.31 23.21 -6.02
CA ALA A 382 -13.41 23.59 -5.13
C ALA A 382 -14.06 22.40 -4.39
N ALA A 383 -13.74 21.15 -4.77
CA ALA A 383 -14.27 19.96 -4.10
C ALA A 383 -13.73 19.79 -2.66
N LEU A 384 -12.66 20.50 -2.30
CA LEU A 384 -12.06 20.50 -0.96
C LEU A 384 -12.31 21.83 -0.23
N PRO A 385 -12.60 21.81 1.10
CA PRO A 385 -12.73 23.02 1.90
C PRO A 385 -11.42 23.83 1.97
N GLU A 386 -11.50 25.15 2.15
CA GLU A 386 -10.32 26.05 2.27
C GLU A 386 -9.41 25.70 3.46
N SER A 387 -9.97 25.14 4.53
CA SER A 387 -9.24 24.67 5.71
C SER A 387 -8.36 23.44 5.44
N SER A 388 -8.56 22.75 4.32
CA SER A 388 -7.82 21.52 3.96
C SER A 388 -6.36 21.77 3.57
N ARG A 389 -6.08 22.93 2.97
CA ARG A 389 -4.77 23.28 2.40
C ARG A 389 -4.00 24.18 3.36
N PRO A 390 -2.97 23.70 4.09
CA PRO A 390 -2.18 24.56 4.95
C PRO A 390 -1.41 25.62 4.15
N LEU A 391 -0.92 25.22 2.96
CA LEU A 391 -0.26 26.06 1.96
C LEU A 391 -0.92 25.82 0.60
N TYR A 392 -0.96 26.85 -0.24
CA TYR A 392 -1.57 26.81 -1.57
C TYR A 392 -0.56 26.54 -2.70
N ASP A 393 0.72 26.31 -2.38
CA ASP A 393 1.81 26.09 -3.34
C ASP A 393 1.52 24.95 -4.33
N GLY A 394 0.92 23.86 -3.86
CA GLY A 394 0.55 22.71 -4.69
C GLY A 394 -0.53 23.08 -5.71
N LEU A 395 -1.56 23.80 -5.28
CA LEU A 395 -2.63 24.29 -6.16
C LEU A 395 -2.11 25.32 -7.16
N TYR A 396 -1.27 26.25 -6.72
CA TYR A 396 -0.61 27.22 -7.59
C TYR A 396 0.22 26.53 -8.67
N ARG A 397 1.04 25.55 -8.30
CA ARG A 397 1.82 24.76 -9.26
C ARG A 397 0.93 24.09 -10.30
N SER A 398 -0.21 23.52 -9.88
CA SER A 398 -1.15 22.89 -10.81
C SER A 398 -1.75 23.89 -11.80
N PHE A 399 -2.09 25.10 -11.36
CA PHE A 399 -2.58 26.16 -12.25
C PHE A 399 -1.49 26.71 -13.16
N ASP A 400 -0.26 26.88 -12.68
CA ASP A 400 0.86 27.30 -13.52
C ASP A 400 1.13 26.31 -14.66
N ILE A 401 1.13 24.99 -14.36
CA ILE A 401 1.23 23.94 -15.38
C ILE A 401 0.05 24.02 -16.34
N TYR A 402 -1.17 24.18 -15.83
CA TYR A 402 -2.37 24.27 -16.68
C TYR A 402 -2.29 25.46 -17.64
N PHE A 403 -1.93 26.66 -17.16
CA PHE A 403 -1.78 27.85 -17.99
C PHE A 403 -0.62 27.74 -18.98
N LYS A 404 0.41 26.94 -18.66
CA LYS A 404 1.49 26.62 -19.58
C LYS A 404 0.99 25.83 -20.79
N GLU A 405 0.20 24.78 -20.53
CA GLU A 405 -0.25 23.83 -21.55
C GLU A 405 -1.55 24.30 -22.24
N HIS A 406 -2.21 25.35 -21.72
CA HIS A 406 -3.42 25.97 -22.30
C HIS A 406 -3.26 27.47 -22.62
N PRO A 407 -2.39 27.87 -23.57
CA PRO A 407 -2.19 29.29 -23.92
C PRO A 407 -3.44 30.00 -24.47
N TRP A 408 -4.41 29.25 -25.02
CA TRP A 408 -5.66 29.78 -25.58
C TRP A 408 -6.71 30.12 -24.51
N LEU A 409 -6.42 29.88 -23.23
CA LEU A 409 -7.35 30.15 -22.14
C LEU A 409 -7.62 31.65 -21.99
N SER A 410 -8.89 32.03 -21.85
CA SER A 410 -9.28 33.43 -21.68
C SER A 410 -8.81 33.99 -20.34
N ASP A 411 -8.53 35.30 -20.29
CA ASP A 411 -8.11 35.93 -19.02
C ASP A 411 -9.21 35.85 -17.94
N LYS A 412 -10.48 35.81 -18.34
CA LYS A 412 -11.61 35.57 -17.42
C LYS A 412 -11.53 34.20 -16.76
N ASP A 413 -11.21 33.16 -17.52
CA ASP A 413 -11.09 31.80 -16.97
C ASP A 413 -9.87 31.66 -16.06
N LYS A 414 -8.75 32.30 -16.43
CA LYS A 414 -7.55 32.40 -15.58
C LYS A 414 -7.87 33.07 -14.26
N GLU A 415 -8.56 34.22 -14.29
CA GLU A 415 -9.00 34.92 -13.07
C GLU A 415 -9.91 34.05 -12.20
N GLN A 416 -10.90 33.37 -12.80
CA GLN A 416 -11.81 32.50 -12.06
C GLN A 416 -11.11 31.31 -11.40
N LEU A 417 -10.08 30.73 -12.03
CA LEU A 417 -9.26 29.68 -11.42
C LEU A 417 -8.40 30.23 -10.28
N CYS A 418 -7.75 31.37 -10.52
CA CYS A 418 -6.90 32.04 -9.54
C CYS A 418 -7.66 32.48 -8.28
N ASN A 419 -8.94 32.88 -8.40
CA ASN A 419 -9.78 33.29 -7.27
C ASN A 419 -10.01 32.20 -6.20
N ILE A 420 -9.74 30.93 -6.51
CA ILE A 420 -9.87 29.81 -5.55
C ILE A 420 -8.67 29.77 -4.58
N MET A 421 -7.55 30.43 -4.93
CA MET A 421 -6.34 30.40 -4.13
C MET A 421 -6.34 31.48 -3.05
N ASP A 422 -5.93 31.10 -1.84
CA ASP A 422 -5.60 32.06 -0.79
C ASP A 422 -4.12 32.47 -0.89
N TYR A 423 -3.89 33.65 -1.46
CA TYR A 423 -2.55 34.21 -1.66
C TYR A 423 -1.80 34.49 -0.36
N GLN A 424 -2.49 34.67 0.78
CA GLN A 424 -1.84 34.83 2.08
C GLN A 424 -1.17 33.52 2.53
N ARG A 425 -1.62 32.38 2.01
CA ARG A 425 -1.14 31.04 2.37
C ARG A 425 -0.23 30.45 1.30
N LEU A 426 0.36 31.29 0.45
CA LEU A 426 1.47 30.92 -0.42
C LEU A 426 2.80 31.08 0.32
N SER A 427 3.72 30.15 0.08
CA SER A 427 5.10 30.30 0.56
C SER A 427 5.82 31.46 -0.12
N ILE A 428 6.93 31.91 0.47
CA ILE A 428 7.76 32.99 -0.09
C ILE A 428 8.28 32.59 -1.47
N ASP A 429 8.72 31.34 -1.65
CA ASP A 429 9.21 30.83 -2.93
C ASP A 429 8.10 30.79 -3.99
N ALA A 430 6.89 30.38 -3.60
CA ALA A 430 5.74 30.38 -4.50
C ALA A 430 5.31 31.81 -4.89
N CYS A 431 5.37 32.76 -3.95
CA CYS A 431 5.11 34.18 -4.21
C CYS A 431 6.14 34.75 -5.20
N ALA A 432 7.42 34.48 -4.97
CA ALA A 432 8.50 34.92 -5.86
C ALA A 432 8.35 34.34 -7.27
N HIS A 433 7.96 33.06 -7.41
CA HIS A 433 7.68 32.49 -8.73
C HIS A 433 6.46 33.14 -9.37
N ALA A 434 5.38 33.37 -8.61
CA ALA A 434 4.15 33.99 -9.11
C ALA A 434 4.30 35.47 -9.50
N SER A 435 5.15 36.24 -8.80
CA SER A 435 5.39 37.65 -9.15
C SER A 435 6.14 37.83 -10.47
N HIS A 436 6.89 36.82 -10.91
CA HIS A 436 7.61 36.80 -12.18
C HIS A 436 6.88 35.97 -13.26
N ASN A 437 5.65 35.53 -13.01
CA ASN A 437 4.92 34.66 -13.94
C ASN A 437 4.02 35.48 -14.89
N ASP A 438 4.50 35.69 -16.11
CA ASP A 438 3.78 36.45 -17.16
C ASP A 438 2.46 35.80 -17.61
N ARG A 439 2.21 34.53 -17.25
CA ARG A 439 0.97 33.81 -17.60
C ARG A 439 -0.20 34.15 -16.66
N LEU A 440 0.05 34.79 -15.52
CA LEU A 440 -0.97 35.15 -14.54
C LEU A 440 -1.64 36.48 -14.89
N PRO A 441 -2.95 36.66 -14.60
CA PRO A 441 -3.61 37.95 -14.71
C PRO A 441 -2.93 39.01 -13.82
N LEU A 442 -2.82 40.25 -14.32
CA LEU A 442 -2.14 41.35 -13.59
C LEU A 442 -2.71 41.57 -12.18
N ARG A 443 -4.03 41.43 -12.02
CA ARG A 443 -4.71 41.55 -10.71
C ARG A 443 -4.17 40.54 -9.69
N VAL A 444 -3.88 39.32 -10.14
CA VAL A 444 -3.35 38.23 -9.31
C VAL A 444 -1.89 38.53 -8.93
N VAL A 445 -1.08 38.97 -9.88
CA VAL A 445 0.32 39.36 -9.64
C VAL A 445 0.41 40.47 -8.59
N LEU A 446 -0.46 41.48 -8.68
CA LEU A 446 -0.53 42.56 -7.68
C LEU A 446 -0.91 42.06 -6.28
N GLN A 447 -1.85 41.11 -6.18
CA GLN A 447 -2.22 40.49 -4.90
C GLN A 447 -1.06 39.69 -4.31
N VAL A 448 -0.36 38.89 -5.13
CA VAL A 448 0.82 38.14 -4.71
C VAL A 448 1.91 39.08 -4.19
N LEU A 449 2.24 40.14 -4.94
CA LEU A 449 3.25 41.13 -4.55
C LEU A 449 2.89 41.84 -3.24
N PHE A 450 1.60 42.15 -3.04
CA PHE A 450 1.13 42.75 -1.79
C PHE A 450 1.39 41.82 -0.59
N PHE A 451 1.04 40.53 -0.70
CA PHE A 451 1.28 39.55 0.36
C PHE A 451 2.77 39.23 0.54
N GLU A 452 3.55 39.18 -0.54
CA GLU A 452 5.01 39.05 -0.50
C GLU A 452 5.63 40.21 0.32
N GLN A 453 5.24 41.45 0.02
CA GLN A 453 5.68 42.62 0.79
C GLN A 453 5.23 42.55 2.26
N MET A 454 4.03 42.04 2.53
CA MET A 454 3.53 41.85 3.89
C MET A 454 4.33 40.77 4.66
N HIS A 455 4.67 39.66 4.00
CA HIS A 455 5.49 38.59 4.55
C HIS A 455 6.91 39.06 4.85
N LEU A 456 7.54 39.80 3.92
CA LEU A 456 8.86 40.41 4.12
C LEU A 456 8.86 41.39 5.29
N ARG A 457 7.88 42.30 5.38
CA ARG A 457 7.74 43.22 6.52
C ARG A 457 7.55 42.48 7.85
N THR A 458 6.76 41.42 7.85
CA THR A 458 6.50 40.62 9.06
C THR A 458 7.76 39.85 9.48
N ALA A 459 8.52 39.29 8.53
CA ALA A 459 9.79 38.62 8.80
C ALA A 459 10.86 39.59 9.33
N LEU A 460 10.96 40.80 8.74
CA LEU A 460 11.87 41.85 9.21
C LEU A 460 11.51 42.31 10.63
N ALA A 461 10.22 42.53 10.92
CA ALA A 461 9.76 42.88 12.27
C ALA A 461 10.01 41.74 13.28
N GLY A 462 9.86 40.48 12.87
CA GLY A 462 10.19 39.31 13.67
C GLY A 462 11.69 39.21 13.99
N GLY A 463 12.56 39.50 13.01
CA GLY A 463 14.01 39.52 13.18
C GLY A 463 14.50 40.64 14.09
N LEU A 464 13.89 41.83 14.01
CA LEU A 464 14.17 42.96 14.91
C LEU A 464 13.77 42.66 16.37
N ASN A 465 12.70 41.90 16.59
CA ASN A 465 12.29 41.50 17.93
C ASN A 465 13.20 40.43 18.56
N VAL A 466 13.81 39.54 17.76
CA VAL A 466 14.81 38.56 18.25
C VAL A 466 16.15 39.23 18.59
N ALA A 467 16.49 40.33 17.93
CA ALA A 467 17.67 41.13 18.26
C ALA A 467 17.51 41.95 19.56
N ASN A 468 16.27 42.19 20.01
CA ASN A 468 15.95 43.04 21.15
C ASN A 468 15.47 42.27 22.41
N THR A 469 15.40 40.94 22.37
CA THR A 469 15.07 40.11 23.54
C THR A 469 16.28 39.85 24.45
N GLU A 470 16.88 40.93 24.96
CA GLU A 470 17.60 40.87 26.24
C GLU A 470 16.91 41.70 27.33
N THR A 471 15.88 42.53 27.06
CA THR A 471 15.40 43.50 28.08
C THR A 471 13.92 43.89 28.09
N ALA A 472 12.95 43.09 27.61
CA ALA A 472 11.54 43.46 27.87
C ALA A 472 10.55 42.28 27.97
N HIS A 473 9.97 42.13 29.16
CA HIS A 473 8.77 41.35 29.43
C HIS A 473 7.51 42.07 28.90
N ALA A 474 6.65 41.26 28.25
CA ALA A 474 5.19 41.40 28.10
C ALA A 474 4.59 42.66 27.43
N LEU A 475 3.82 42.43 26.35
CA LEU A 475 2.40 42.81 26.21
C LEU A 475 1.83 42.09 24.97
N THR A 476 0.90 41.16 25.19
CA THR A 476 0.30 40.30 24.16
C THR A 476 -1.01 40.93 23.68
N ILE A 477 -1.07 41.33 22.40
CA ILE A 477 -2.33 41.70 21.73
C ILE A 477 -2.88 40.43 21.04
N PRO A 478 -4.15 40.03 21.28
CA PRO A 478 -4.73 38.84 20.66
C PRO A 478 -5.22 39.19 19.24
N GLY A 479 -4.51 38.67 18.23
CA GLY A 479 -4.88 38.84 16.81
C GLY A 479 -3.77 38.53 15.80
N ARG A 480 -2.50 38.45 16.24
CA ARG A 480 -1.32 38.33 15.36
C ARG A 480 -0.59 36.97 15.38
N ARG A 481 -1.20 35.89 15.89
CA ARG A 481 -0.48 34.59 16.03
C ARG A 481 -0.42 33.75 14.75
N MET A 482 -1.41 33.81 13.86
CA MET A 482 -1.46 32.89 12.71
C MET A 482 -0.34 33.16 11.68
N GLY A 483 0.07 34.42 11.51
CA GLY A 483 1.16 34.79 10.58
C GLY A 483 2.57 34.51 11.11
N GLN A 484 2.75 34.36 12.43
CA GLN A 484 4.06 34.05 13.02
C GLN A 484 4.44 32.58 12.88
N GLU A 485 3.47 31.65 12.87
CA GLU A 485 3.77 30.21 12.72
C GLU A 485 4.19 29.81 11.30
N ILE A 486 3.73 30.53 10.27
CA ILE A 486 4.09 30.25 8.86
C ILE A 486 5.55 30.64 8.58
N VAL A 487 6.03 31.72 9.20
CA VAL A 487 7.42 32.21 9.06
C VAL A 487 8.40 31.44 9.97
N GLN A 488 7.92 30.89 11.09
CA GLN A 488 8.78 30.21 12.07
C GLN A 488 9.09 28.73 11.79
N ARG A 489 8.40 28.06 10.85
CA ARG A 489 8.69 26.64 10.55
C ARG A 489 9.68 26.47 9.38
N ASP A 490 10.88 26.05 9.77
CA ASP A 490 11.95 25.32 9.04
C ASP A 490 12.99 26.04 8.16
N GLY A 491 12.71 27.20 7.56
CA GLY A 491 13.69 27.82 6.64
C GLY A 491 14.61 28.86 7.30
N TRP A 492 14.01 29.95 7.76
CA TRP A 492 14.73 31.21 8.02
C TRP A 492 15.51 31.21 9.34
N VAL A 493 14.94 30.61 10.40
CA VAL A 493 15.60 30.48 11.71
C VAL A 493 16.87 29.63 11.59
N THR A 494 16.81 28.57 10.78
CA THR A 494 17.92 27.66 10.49
C THR A 494 19.01 28.38 9.69
N VAL A 495 18.63 29.14 8.66
CA VAL A 495 19.55 29.94 7.84
C VAL A 495 20.21 31.06 8.64
N VAL A 496 19.50 31.73 9.54
CA VAL A 496 20.10 32.76 10.41
C VAL A 496 21.04 32.15 11.44
N ARG A 497 20.70 31.00 12.02
CA ARG A 497 21.60 30.28 12.91
C ARG A 497 22.87 29.82 12.18
N GLN A 498 22.75 29.31 10.96
CA GLN A 498 23.90 28.92 10.13
C GLN A 498 24.76 30.12 9.73
N ASN A 499 24.16 31.25 9.35
CA ASN A 499 24.90 32.49 9.05
C ASN A 499 25.63 33.04 10.29
N GLN A 500 25.03 32.95 11.48
CA GLN A 500 25.68 33.39 12.71
C GLN A 500 26.89 32.49 13.04
N VAL A 501 26.77 31.17 12.87
CA VAL A 501 27.87 30.21 13.04
C VAL A 501 28.99 30.48 12.03
N LEU A 502 28.66 30.65 10.75
CA LEU A 502 29.63 31.02 9.70
C LEU A 502 30.36 32.33 10.00
N LYS A 503 29.66 33.33 10.55
CA LYS A 503 30.26 34.60 10.95
C LYS A 503 31.28 34.43 12.07
N VAL A 504 30.96 33.62 13.08
CA VAL A 504 31.90 33.29 14.17
C VAL A 504 33.10 32.50 13.63
N ASP A 505 32.87 31.54 12.73
CA ASP A 505 33.94 30.77 12.11
C ASP A 505 34.86 31.63 11.22
N MET A 506 34.31 32.59 10.47
CA MET A 506 35.11 33.57 9.72
C MET A 506 35.95 34.46 10.63
N GLN A 507 35.41 34.90 11.77
CA GLN A 507 36.16 35.68 12.75
C GLN A 507 37.31 34.87 13.36
N LYS A 508 37.05 33.59 13.68
CA LYS A 508 38.08 32.66 14.19
C LYS A 508 39.14 32.33 13.15
N MET A 509 38.76 32.22 11.88
CA MET A 509 39.70 32.04 10.78
C MET A 509 40.56 33.29 10.59
N ARG A 510 39.96 34.48 10.69
CA ARG A 510 40.68 35.76 10.60
C ARG A 510 41.70 35.93 11.73
N SER A 511 41.37 35.54 12.97
CA SER A 511 42.33 35.59 14.08
C SER A 511 43.51 34.65 13.85
N ARG A 512 43.25 33.40 13.42
CA ARG A 512 44.30 32.43 13.11
C ARG A 512 45.19 32.87 11.95
N VAL A 513 44.63 33.53 10.94
CA VAL A 513 45.43 34.11 9.84
C VAL A 513 46.32 35.24 10.36
N GLY A 514 45.81 36.09 11.24
CA GLY A 514 46.63 37.12 11.90
C GLY A 514 47.78 36.54 12.73
N GLU A 515 47.50 35.51 13.54
CA GLU A 515 48.54 34.78 14.31
C GLU A 515 49.61 34.19 13.39
N LEU A 516 49.22 33.56 12.27
CA LEU A 516 50.15 33.00 11.29
C LEU A 516 50.97 34.09 10.57
N GLU A 517 50.37 35.23 10.27
CA GLU A 517 51.08 36.37 9.68
C GLU A 517 52.13 36.94 10.66
N GLU A 518 51.81 37.01 11.96
CA GLU A 518 52.75 37.42 13.00
C GLU A 518 53.91 36.43 13.16
N GLU A 519 53.62 35.12 13.20
CA GLU A 519 54.65 34.07 13.21
C GLU A 519 55.54 34.15 11.97
N PHE A 520 54.97 34.38 10.79
CA PHE A 520 55.73 34.53 9.56
C PHE A 520 56.65 35.76 9.59
N GLN A 521 56.18 36.89 10.12
CA GLN A 521 57.01 38.09 10.30
C GLN A 521 58.14 37.85 11.31
N SER A 522 57.85 37.13 12.41
CA SER A 522 58.86 36.73 13.40
C SER A 522 59.95 35.86 12.77
N ILE A 523 59.56 34.82 12.02
CA ILE A 523 60.48 33.94 11.29
C ILE A 523 61.31 34.74 10.27
N LYS A 524 60.69 35.67 9.54
CA LYS A 524 61.39 36.52 8.57
C LYS A 524 62.43 37.42 9.26
N GLN A 525 62.12 37.98 10.42
CA GLN A 525 63.07 38.78 11.21
C GLN A 525 64.20 37.93 11.79
N GLU A 526 63.89 36.73 12.28
CA GLU A 526 64.86 35.74 12.78
C GLU A 526 65.85 35.34 11.66
N MET A 527 65.35 35.05 10.44
CA MET A 527 66.18 34.76 9.27
C MET A 527 67.06 35.95 8.90
N LYS A 528 66.53 37.17 8.91
CA LYS A 528 67.30 38.39 8.61
C LYS A 528 68.40 38.64 9.66
N LYS A 529 68.14 38.36 10.94
CA LYS A 529 69.13 38.41 12.02
C LYS A 529 70.23 37.35 11.85
N ARG A 530 69.90 36.14 11.40
CA ARG A 530 70.88 35.07 11.12
C ARG A 530 71.75 35.36 9.90
N VAL A 531 71.20 35.99 8.86
CA VAL A 531 71.94 36.45 7.68
C VAL A 531 72.91 37.58 8.05
N ASN A 532 72.50 38.52 8.90
CA ASN A 532 73.39 39.61 9.33
C ASN A 532 74.45 39.19 10.36
N LYS A 533 74.29 38.05 11.05
CA LYS A 533 75.31 37.47 11.93
C LYS A 533 76.32 36.57 11.20
N SER A 534 76.06 36.21 9.94
CA SER A 534 76.93 35.31 9.14
C SER A 534 77.85 36.04 8.16
N SER A 535 77.91 37.38 8.19
CA SER A 535 78.86 38.17 7.39
C SER A 535 80.24 38.37 8.05
N SER A 536 80.58 37.64 9.11
CA SER A 536 81.92 37.60 9.70
C SER A 536 82.39 36.16 9.98
N SER A 537 82.62 35.41 8.91
CA SER A 537 83.74 34.45 8.71
C SER A 537 83.38 33.45 7.60
N MET A 538 84.10 33.55 6.49
CA MET A 538 84.11 32.51 5.45
C MET A 538 85.25 31.54 5.72
N SER A 539 84.95 30.24 5.78
CA SER A 539 85.83 29.19 5.24
C SER A 539 85.00 27.93 4.90
N SER A 540 85.50 27.21 3.92
CA SER A 540 84.78 26.39 2.93
C SER A 540 84.56 24.91 3.35
N PRO A 541 83.99 24.03 2.49
CA PRO A 541 82.97 23.03 2.88
C PRO A 541 83.50 21.63 3.19
N ARG A 542 82.71 20.83 3.92
CA ARG A 542 82.72 19.36 3.83
C ARG A 542 81.32 18.75 3.95
N LEU A 543 81.02 17.83 3.03
CA LEU A 543 79.84 16.96 3.00
C LEU A 543 79.69 16.15 4.28
N VAL A 544 78.52 16.16 4.91
CA VAL A 544 77.97 14.99 5.60
C VAL A 544 76.43 14.95 5.44
N LYS A 545 75.94 13.79 5.02
CA LYS A 545 74.54 13.34 4.97
C LYS A 545 73.77 13.75 6.24
N LEU A 546 72.51 14.20 6.09
CA LEU A 546 71.52 14.04 7.15
C LEU A 546 70.15 13.70 6.57
N GLY A 547 69.71 12.48 6.88
CA GLY A 547 68.37 12.00 6.59
C GLY A 547 67.34 12.64 7.50
N CYS A 548 66.14 12.84 6.96
CA CYS A 548 64.97 13.20 7.73
C CYS A 548 64.59 12.04 8.67
N LYS A 549 64.50 12.32 9.99
CA LYS A 549 63.52 11.75 10.92
C LYS A 549 63.70 12.36 12.33
N PHE A 550 62.61 12.99 12.81
CA PHE A 550 62.15 13.19 14.19
C PHE A 550 63.09 13.81 15.24
N LEU A 551 62.60 14.83 15.96
CA LEU A 551 62.30 14.72 17.40
C LEU A 551 61.35 15.86 17.85
N LEU A 552 60.46 15.49 18.77
CA LEU A 552 59.37 16.24 19.39
C LEU A 552 59.84 17.45 20.24
N PRO A 553 58.91 18.35 20.61
CA PRO A 553 58.91 18.96 21.94
C PRO A 553 57.93 18.25 22.88
N ARG A 554 58.44 17.89 24.07
CA ARG A 554 57.71 17.35 25.22
C ARG A 554 57.29 18.50 26.16
N ALA A 555 56.14 18.29 26.79
CA ALA A 555 55.39 19.11 27.76
C ALA A 555 56.23 19.78 28.88
N SER A 556 55.76 20.86 29.50
CA SER A 556 54.93 20.90 30.74
C SER A 556 54.90 22.39 31.22
N ASP A 557 53.95 22.97 31.95
CA ASP A 557 52.97 22.50 32.92
C ASP A 557 51.77 23.46 32.96
N ALA A 558 50.56 22.89 33.07
CA ALA A 558 49.36 23.59 33.51
C ALA A 558 49.11 23.20 34.98
N LYS A 559 49.06 24.18 35.87
CA LYS A 559 48.43 24.04 37.19
C LYS A 559 47.13 24.81 37.18
N ASN A 560 46.08 24.04 37.47
CA ASN A 560 44.70 24.42 37.63
C ASN A 560 44.53 25.47 38.73
N ASP A 561 43.54 26.34 38.57
CA ASP A 561 42.61 26.53 39.67
C ASP A 561 41.15 26.43 39.19
N THR A 562 40.43 25.75 40.07
CA THR A 562 39.08 25.21 39.95
C THR A 562 38.06 26.32 40.15
N VAL A 563 36.86 26.21 39.55
CA VAL A 563 35.55 26.32 40.25
C VAL A 563 34.40 26.36 39.23
N GLN A 564 33.66 25.25 39.24
CA GLN A 564 32.20 25.09 39.21
C GLN A 564 31.38 25.86 38.15
N ASN A 565 30.71 25.11 37.27
CA ASN A 565 29.31 24.81 37.59
C ASN A 565 28.78 23.55 36.90
N SER A 566 28.24 22.70 37.76
CA SER A 566 27.51 21.47 37.58
C SER A 566 26.19 21.65 36.85
N VAL A 567 25.90 20.74 35.92
CA VAL A 567 24.55 20.20 35.77
C VAL A 567 24.62 18.71 36.13
N SER A 568 23.91 18.39 37.19
CA SER A 568 23.67 17.08 37.78
C SER A 568 22.94 16.14 36.81
N SER A 569 23.63 15.06 36.41
CA SER A 569 23.38 13.66 36.87
C SER A 569 21.93 13.15 36.80
N THR A 570 21.58 11.92 36.38
CA THR A 570 22.24 10.59 36.40
C THR A 570 21.16 9.52 36.05
N PRO A 571 21.40 8.18 36.11
CA PRO A 571 22.64 7.43 35.92
C PRO A 571 22.49 6.20 35.00
N ARG A 572 23.65 5.75 34.49
CA ARG A 572 23.97 4.34 34.19
C ARG A 572 24.38 3.59 35.48
N SER A 573 24.34 2.27 35.46
CA SER A 573 25.37 1.46 36.12
C SER A 573 26.12 0.57 35.11
N ALA A 574 27.42 0.46 35.36
CA ALA A 574 28.48 -0.22 34.61
C ALA A 574 28.56 -1.72 35.03
N THR A 575 29.42 -2.62 34.52
CA THR A 575 30.88 -2.57 34.27
C THR A 575 31.34 -3.76 33.40
N ALA A 576 32.50 -3.53 32.76
CA ALA A 576 33.57 -4.37 32.17
C ALA A 576 33.57 -5.91 32.43
N ASP A 577 34.11 -6.78 31.54
CA ASP A 577 35.53 -6.83 31.16
C ASP A 577 35.85 -7.57 29.83
N HIS A 578 36.88 -7.03 29.17
CA HIS A 578 37.95 -7.63 28.35
C HIS A 578 37.75 -8.97 27.59
N THR A 579 37.88 -8.93 26.26
CA THR A 579 39.11 -9.29 25.50
C THR A 579 38.83 -9.39 23.99
N LEU A 580 39.69 -8.76 23.20
CA LEU A 580 39.81 -8.86 21.73
C LEU A 580 41.13 -9.62 21.47
N PRO A 581 41.31 -10.33 20.33
CA PRO A 581 41.67 -9.58 19.13
C PRO A 581 41.26 -10.17 17.76
N ARG A 582 41.10 -9.19 16.86
CA ARG A 582 41.59 -9.14 15.47
C ARG A 582 40.95 -10.00 14.37
N SER A 583 40.30 -9.22 13.51
CA SER A 583 40.24 -9.36 12.06
C SER A 583 41.55 -9.78 11.37
N SER A 584 41.42 -10.52 10.28
CA SER A 584 42.14 -10.18 9.05
C SER A 584 41.20 -10.32 7.84
N ARG A 585 41.24 -9.30 6.98
CA ARG A 585 40.54 -9.19 5.72
C ARG A 585 41.31 -9.93 4.62
N HIS A 586 40.54 -10.50 3.70
CA HIS A 586 40.79 -10.62 2.26
C HIS A 586 42.15 -11.13 1.75
N SER A 587 42.10 -12.25 1.02
CA SER A 587 42.68 -12.29 -0.32
C SER A 587 41.81 -13.14 -1.26
N LYS A 588 41.64 -12.66 -2.50
CA LYS A 588 41.00 -13.33 -3.63
C LYS A 588 42.07 -14.14 -4.38
N HIS A 589 41.65 -15.27 -4.97
CA HIS A 589 42.25 -16.10 -6.04
C HIS A 589 42.05 -17.57 -5.64
N ARG A 590 41.68 -18.56 -6.45
CA ARG A 590 41.49 -18.75 -7.91
C ARG A 590 40.71 -20.08 -8.06
N LYS A 591 40.06 -20.28 -9.20
CA LYS A 591 39.39 -21.54 -9.61
C LYS A 591 40.36 -22.74 -9.62
N SER A 592 39.89 -23.92 -9.18
CA SER A 592 40.22 -25.22 -9.79
C SER A 592 39.28 -26.34 -9.31
N PHE A 593 38.91 -27.20 -10.25
CA PHE A 593 38.15 -28.45 -10.15
C PHE A 593 38.91 -29.56 -9.40
N SER A 594 38.15 -30.48 -8.77
CA SER A 594 38.34 -31.96 -8.73
C SER A 594 37.45 -32.54 -7.59
N PHE A 595 36.40 -33.32 -7.87
CA PHE A 595 36.39 -34.79 -7.99
C PHE A 595 37.02 -35.56 -6.82
N PHE A 596 36.16 -36.21 -6.01
CA PHE A 596 36.17 -37.64 -5.59
C PHE A 596 35.57 -37.82 -4.19
N GLY A 597 34.73 -38.85 -4.05
CA GLY A 597 34.16 -39.35 -2.80
C GLY A 597 32.67 -39.61 -2.90
#